data_AF-Q6QBT2-F1
#
_entry.id   AF-Q6QBT2-F1
#
_cell.length_a   1.000
_cell.length_b   1.000
_cell.length_c   1.000
_cell.angle_alpha   90.00
_cell.angle_beta   90.00
_cell.angle_gamma   90.00
#
_symmetry.space_group_name_H-M   'P 1'
#
loop_
_entity.id
_entity.type
_entity.pdbx_description
1 polymer ?
#
loop_
_entity_poly.entity_id
_entity_poly.type
_entity_poly.pdbx_seq_one_letter_code
_entity_poly.pdbx_strand_id
1 'polypeptide(L)'
;FTSRPVSAVTKSVPLSSSRFPASTALTAMACTTVPPTSSWSAWSVYFNEASGNKYVPRAVLVDLEPGTMDAVRAGPFGQLFRPDNFVFGQSGAGNNWAKGHYTEGAELVDQVLDVVRREAESCDCIQGFQITHSLGGGTGAGMGTLLISKIREEFPDRMMATFSVVPSPKVSDTVVEPYNATLSVHQLVENSDETFCIDNEALYDICMRTLKLPNPSYGDLNHLVSAVMSGVTTCLRFPG
;
A
#
# COMPACT_ATOMS: atom_id res chain seq x y z
N PHE A 1 -11.97 -18.51 -21.01
CA PHE A 1 -11.51 -19.05 -19.70
C PHE A 1 -10.21 -18.39 -19.21
N THR A 2 -9.81 -17.21 -19.72
CA THR A 2 -8.43 -16.70 -19.52
C THR A 2 -8.34 -15.20 -19.17
N SER A 3 -9.42 -14.52 -18.77
CA SER A 3 -9.40 -13.07 -18.53
C SER A 3 -9.70 -12.63 -17.08
N ARG A 4 -9.98 -13.56 -16.17
CA ARG A 4 -10.40 -13.23 -14.79
C ARG A 4 -9.29 -13.02 -13.75
N PRO A 5 -8.11 -13.67 -13.78
CA PRO A 5 -7.10 -13.47 -12.73
C PRO A 5 -6.28 -12.19 -12.92
N VAL A 6 -6.15 -11.68 -14.15
CA VAL A 6 -5.25 -10.56 -14.48
C VAL A 6 -5.80 -9.19 -14.05
N SER A 7 -7.12 -9.05 -13.97
CA SER A 7 -7.75 -7.83 -13.44
C SER A 7 -7.55 -7.70 -11.93
N ALA A 8 -7.18 -8.78 -11.23
CA ALA A 8 -7.01 -8.78 -9.78
C ALA A 8 -5.71 -8.10 -9.34
N VAL A 9 -4.66 -7.95 -10.16
CA VAL A 9 -3.40 -7.31 -9.70
C VAL A 9 -3.58 -5.81 -9.41
N THR A 10 -4.54 -5.19 -10.10
CA THR A 10 -4.90 -3.78 -9.94
C THR A 10 -6.21 -3.60 -9.19
N LYS A 11 -7.13 -4.58 -9.29
CA LYS A 11 -8.38 -4.59 -8.54
C LYS A 11 -8.28 -5.27 -7.17
N SER A 12 -7.14 -5.85 -6.78
CA SER A 12 -6.99 -6.64 -5.53
C SER A 12 -7.18 -5.81 -4.27
N VAL A 13 -7.18 -4.49 -4.35
CA VAL A 13 -7.80 -3.65 -3.32
C VAL A 13 -9.08 -3.04 -3.90
N PRO A 14 -10.20 -3.81 -4.01
CA PRO A 14 -11.48 -3.24 -4.35
C PRO A 14 -11.96 -2.55 -3.07
N LEU A 15 -11.65 -1.28 -2.93
CA LEU A 15 -12.06 -0.47 -1.79
C LEU A 15 -13.55 -0.15 -1.93
N SER A 16 -14.37 -1.17 -1.73
CA SER A 16 -15.81 -1.02 -1.62
C SER A 16 -16.10 -0.30 -0.30
N SER A 17 -16.64 0.90 -0.44
CA SER A 17 -17.65 1.48 0.47
C SER A 17 -17.27 1.94 1.88
N SER A 18 -16.01 2.21 2.20
CA SER A 18 -15.74 3.07 3.37
C SER A 18 -14.35 3.66 3.30
N ARG A 19 -14.29 4.99 3.19
CA ARG A 19 -13.17 5.89 3.49
C ARG A 19 -11.78 5.29 3.21
N PHE A 20 -11.14 5.76 2.15
CA PHE A 20 -9.74 6.17 2.32
C PHE A 20 -9.83 7.52 3.04
N PRO A 21 -9.86 7.60 4.39
CA PRO A 21 -9.56 8.89 4.98
C PRO A 21 -8.08 9.14 4.65
N ALA A 22 -7.69 10.39 4.53
CA ALA A 22 -6.28 10.75 4.51
C ALA A 22 -5.48 10.26 5.75
N SER A 23 -6.10 9.50 6.68
CA SER A 23 -5.54 9.07 7.96
C SER A 23 -5.15 7.60 8.18
N THR A 24 -5.62 6.63 7.38
CA THR A 24 -5.64 5.21 7.81
C THR A 24 -5.26 4.28 6.65
N ALA A 25 -3.98 3.92 6.52
CA ALA A 25 -3.39 2.70 7.08
C ALA A 25 -3.78 1.43 6.32
N LEU A 26 -3.26 1.35 5.09
CA LEU A 26 -2.95 0.06 4.54
C LEU A 26 -1.59 0.22 3.88
N THR A 27 -0.54 -0.02 4.66
CA THR A 27 0.82 -0.17 4.12
C THR A 27 0.85 -1.46 3.32
N ALA A 28 0.31 -1.41 2.10
CA ALA A 28 0.39 -2.50 1.16
C ALA A 28 1.85 -2.63 0.77
N MET A 29 2.50 -3.67 1.28
CA MET A 29 3.84 -4.03 0.85
C MET A 29 3.75 -5.07 -0.24
N ALA A 30 4.10 -4.71 -1.48
CA ALA A 30 4.28 -5.69 -2.53
C ALA A 30 5.76 -6.04 -2.67
N CYS A 31 6.07 -7.33 -2.49
CA CYS A 31 7.38 -7.89 -2.83
C CYS A 31 7.38 -8.20 -4.33
N THR A 32 8.29 -7.56 -5.08
CA THR A 32 8.45 -7.83 -6.51
C THR A 32 9.58 -8.84 -6.72
N THR A 33 9.38 -9.86 -7.56
CA THR A 33 10.42 -10.83 -7.92
C THR A 33 10.89 -10.66 -9.36
N VAL A 34 12.11 -11.11 -9.65
CA VAL A 34 12.64 -11.11 -11.02
C VAL A 34 11.80 -12.09 -11.87
N PRO A 35 11.26 -11.67 -13.04
CA PRO A 35 10.47 -12.56 -13.87
C PRO A 35 11.33 -13.71 -14.39
N PRO A 36 10.83 -14.96 -14.40
CA PRO A 36 11.51 -16.08 -15.06
C PRO A 36 11.72 -15.78 -16.55
N THR A 37 12.83 -16.28 -17.12
CA THR A 37 13.22 -16.09 -18.53
C THR A 37 12.23 -16.69 -19.54
N SER A 38 11.20 -17.39 -19.09
CA SER A 38 10.10 -17.89 -19.91
C SER A 38 8.85 -17.00 -19.80
N SER A 39 8.28 -16.68 -20.95
CA SER A 39 7.12 -15.79 -21.18
C SER A 39 5.81 -16.15 -20.44
N TRP A 40 5.80 -17.24 -19.66
CA TRP A 40 4.61 -17.82 -19.03
C TRP A 40 4.56 -17.63 -17.50
N SER A 41 5.44 -16.81 -16.91
CA SER A 41 5.54 -16.70 -15.44
C SER A 41 5.54 -15.27 -14.91
N ALA A 42 5.16 -14.25 -15.68
CA ALA A 42 5.23 -12.85 -15.22
C ALA A 42 4.23 -12.50 -14.10
N TRP A 43 3.25 -13.37 -13.83
CA TRP A 43 2.34 -13.25 -12.69
C TRP A 43 2.96 -13.65 -11.34
N SER A 44 4.05 -14.43 -11.33
CA SER A 44 4.74 -14.83 -10.08
C SER A 44 5.37 -13.66 -9.33
N VAL A 45 5.54 -12.52 -10.02
CA VAL A 45 6.06 -11.26 -9.49
C VAL A 45 5.22 -10.76 -8.32
N TYR A 46 3.89 -10.84 -8.43
CA TYR A 46 2.96 -10.33 -7.43
C TYR A 46 2.13 -11.42 -6.73
N PHE A 47 2.14 -12.65 -7.24
CA PHE A 47 1.34 -13.75 -6.71
C PHE A 47 2.19 -14.96 -6.35
N ASN A 48 1.84 -15.55 -5.21
CA ASN A 48 2.24 -16.89 -4.80
C ASN A 48 1.19 -17.89 -5.30
N GLU A 49 1.64 -18.97 -5.95
CA GLU A 49 0.77 -20.10 -6.28
C GLU A 49 0.65 -21.01 -5.05
N ALA A 50 -0.55 -21.06 -4.48
CA ALA A 50 -0.91 -22.01 -3.44
C ALA A 50 -1.50 -23.29 -4.05
N SER A 51 -1.66 -24.32 -3.22
CA SER A 51 -2.28 -25.57 -3.64
C SER A 51 -3.68 -25.37 -4.23
N GLY A 52 -4.00 -26.13 -5.28
CA GLY A 52 -5.33 -26.11 -5.91
C GLY A 52 -5.56 -24.94 -6.87
N ASN A 53 -4.54 -24.46 -7.58
CA ASN A 53 -4.60 -23.34 -8.54
C ASN A 53 -5.15 -22.04 -7.89
N LYS A 54 -4.91 -21.84 -6.60
CA LYS A 54 -5.27 -20.62 -5.88
C LYS A 54 -4.06 -19.69 -5.85
N TYR A 55 -4.22 -18.48 -6.38
CA TYR A 55 -3.16 -17.47 -6.37
C TYR A 55 -3.39 -16.50 -5.22
N VAL A 56 -2.37 -16.31 -4.38
CA VAL A 56 -2.41 -15.42 -3.21
C VAL A 56 -1.50 -14.22 -3.48
N PRO A 57 -1.98 -12.98 -3.34
CA PRO A 57 -1.15 -11.79 -3.49
C PRO A 57 -0.02 -11.76 -2.45
N ARG A 58 1.19 -11.40 -2.89
CA ARG A 58 2.32 -11.06 -2.02
C ARG A 58 2.10 -9.67 -1.44
N ALA A 59 1.17 -9.56 -0.50
CA ALA A 59 0.78 -8.32 0.13
C ALA A 59 0.70 -8.49 1.64
N VAL A 60 1.26 -7.54 2.37
CA VAL A 60 1.07 -7.37 3.83
C VAL A 60 0.18 -6.16 4.04
N LEU A 61 -0.85 -6.30 4.89
CA LEU A 61 -1.82 -5.25 5.20
C LEU A 61 -1.65 -4.88 6.67
N VAL A 62 -1.39 -3.60 6.92
CA VAL A 62 -1.01 -3.11 8.23
C VAL A 62 -1.84 -1.89 8.62
N ASP A 63 -2.42 -1.95 9.82
CA ASP A 63 -3.14 -0.84 10.44
C ASP A 63 -2.96 -0.86 11.97
N LEU A 64 -3.10 0.28 12.64
CA LEU A 64 -3.13 0.35 14.10
C LEU A 64 -4.55 0.14 14.66
N GLU A 65 -5.56 0.13 13.79
CA GLU A 65 -6.95 -0.12 14.14
C GLU A 65 -7.53 -1.32 13.36
N PRO A 66 -8.43 -2.12 13.96
CA PRO A 66 -9.01 -3.28 13.29
C PRO A 66 -10.07 -2.92 12.22
N GLY A 67 -10.67 -1.73 12.30
CA GLY A 67 -11.85 -1.37 11.51
C GLY A 67 -11.64 -1.43 9.99
N THR A 68 -10.48 -1.00 9.50
CA THR A 68 -10.15 -1.05 8.07
C THR A 68 -9.98 -2.48 7.58
N MET A 69 -9.37 -3.35 8.41
CA MET A 69 -9.11 -4.74 8.05
C MET A 69 -10.41 -5.54 7.90
N ASP A 70 -11.38 -5.31 8.80
CA ASP A 70 -12.69 -5.95 8.71
C ASP A 70 -13.45 -5.56 7.44
N ALA A 71 -13.34 -4.29 7.01
CA ALA A 71 -13.91 -3.83 5.76
C ALA A 71 -13.27 -4.51 4.54
N VAL A 72 -11.93 -4.66 4.52
CA VAL A 72 -11.22 -5.37 3.45
C VAL A 72 -11.62 -6.85 3.40
N ARG A 73 -11.75 -7.49 4.57
CA ARG A 73 -12.15 -8.91 4.67
C ARG A 73 -13.58 -9.15 4.22
N ALA A 74 -14.49 -8.22 4.52
CA ALA A 74 -15.88 -8.23 4.05
C ALA A 74 -16.01 -7.84 2.56
N GLY A 75 -14.99 -7.22 1.98
CA GLY A 75 -14.95 -6.80 0.59
C GLY A 75 -14.93 -7.98 -0.40
N PRO A 76 -15.19 -7.71 -1.70
CA PRO A 76 -15.37 -8.74 -2.72
C PRO A 76 -14.12 -9.61 -2.98
N PHE A 77 -12.93 -9.13 -2.62
CA PHE A 77 -11.67 -9.90 -2.72
C PHE A 77 -11.05 -10.21 -1.35
N GLY A 78 -11.79 -10.11 -0.23
CA GLY A 78 -11.24 -10.38 1.10
C GLY A 78 -10.68 -11.80 1.29
N GLN A 79 -11.26 -12.80 0.62
CA GLN A 79 -10.81 -14.21 0.67
C GLN A 79 -9.56 -14.51 -0.16
N LEU A 80 -9.09 -13.53 -0.94
CA LEU A 80 -7.91 -13.64 -1.78
C LEU A 80 -6.63 -13.53 -0.95
N PHE A 81 -6.63 -12.68 0.07
CA PHE A 81 -5.51 -12.45 0.96
C PHE A 81 -5.34 -13.58 1.98
N ARG A 82 -4.09 -13.87 2.35
CA ARG A 82 -3.80 -14.78 3.45
C ARG A 82 -4.18 -14.11 4.78
N PRO A 83 -4.94 -14.77 5.67
CA PRO A 83 -5.29 -14.21 6.98
C PRO A 83 -4.07 -13.79 7.81
N ASP A 84 -2.96 -14.52 7.68
CA ASP A 84 -1.70 -14.26 8.38
C ASP A 84 -0.99 -12.97 7.93
N ASN A 85 -1.42 -12.39 6.79
CA ASN A 85 -0.81 -11.18 6.24
C ASN A 85 -1.55 -9.90 6.70
N PHE A 86 -2.59 -10.05 7.52
CA PHE A 86 -3.26 -8.94 8.19
C PHE A 86 -2.64 -8.75 9.56
N VAL A 87 -1.95 -7.62 9.75
CA VAL A 87 -1.37 -7.25 11.04
C VAL A 87 -2.06 -5.98 11.51
N PHE A 88 -2.68 -6.03 12.69
CA PHE A 88 -3.41 -4.87 13.21
C PHE A 88 -3.24 -4.66 14.71
N GLY A 89 -3.20 -3.39 15.10
CA GLY A 89 -3.18 -2.94 16.49
C GLY A 89 -4.58 -2.90 17.13
N GLN A 90 -4.60 -2.53 18.41
CA GLN A 90 -5.83 -2.27 19.16
C GLN A 90 -6.07 -0.77 19.42
N SER A 91 -5.08 0.07 19.13
CA SER A 91 -5.05 1.49 19.49
C SER A 91 -4.54 2.30 18.31
N GLY A 92 -5.37 3.22 17.82
CA GLY A 92 -5.02 4.09 16.71
C GLY A 92 -4.00 5.17 17.06
N ALA A 93 -3.32 5.65 16.02
CA ALA A 93 -2.41 6.80 16.14
C ALA A 93 -3.14 8.14 16.34
N GLY A 94 -4.45 8.22 16.11
CA GLY A 94 -5.24 9.43 16.34
C GLY A 94 -4.74 10.66 15.59
N ASN A 95 -4.35 10.49 14.32
CA ASN A 95 -3.74 11.55 13.48
C ASN A 95 -2.44 12.15 14.02
N ASN A 96 -1.73 11.45 14.90
CA ASN A 96 -0.46 11.90 15.44
C ASN A 96 0.69 11.03 14.92
N TRP A 97 1.59 11.64 14.14
CA TRP A 97 2.79 10.98 13.62
C TRP A 97 3.66 10.39 14.74
N ALA A 98 3.85 11.11 15.85
CA ALA A 98 4.70 10.65 16.95
C ALA A 98 4.14 9.39 17.64
N LYS A 99 2.81 9.28 17.79
CA LYS A 99 2.19 8.05 18.28
C LYS A 99 2.41 6.89 17.31
N GLY A 100 2.24 7.13 16.02
CA GLY A 100 2.48 6.13 14.99
C GLY A 100 3.94 5.69 14.88
N HIS A 101 4.90 6.60 15.14
CA HIS A 101 6.32 6.32 14.94
C HIS A 101 7.04 5.81 16.20
N TYR A 102 6.75 6.37 17.37
CA TYR A 102 7.51 6.10 18.59
C TYR A 102 6.79 5.21 19.60
N THR A 103 5.46 5.11 19.56
CA THR A 103 4.69 4.35 20.56
C THR A 103 3.94 3.18 19.93
N GLU A 104 2.77 3.44 19.33
CA GLU A 104 1.84 2.39 18.88
C GLU A 104 2.42 1.59 17.70
N GLY A 105 3.03 2.29 16.74
CA GLY A 105 3.67 1.61 15.62
C GLY A 105 4.96 0.90 15.99
N ALA A 106 5.69 1.37 17.01
CA ALA A 106 6.88 0.70 17.51
C ALA A 106 6.55 -0.64 18.20
N GLU A 107 5.38 -0.76 18.83
CA GLU A 107 4.92 -2.03 19.40
C GLU A 107 4.50 -3.05 18.31
N LEU A 108 4.00 -2.57 17.17
CA LEU A 108 3.50 -3.42 16.09
C LEU A 108 4.54 -3.75 15.02
N VAL A 109 5.60 -2.93 14.87
CA VAL A 109 6.56 -3.04 13.76
C VAL A 109 7.27 -4.39 13.71
N ASP A 110 7.65 -4.97 14.85
CA ASP A 110 8.36 -6.25 14.88
C ASP A 110 7.51 -7.39 14.30
N GLN A 111 6.20 -7.40 14.62
CA GLN A 111 5.27 -8.37 14.06
C GLN A 111 5.11 -8.20 12.54
N VAL A 112 5.08 -6.95 12.06
CA VAL A 112 5.01 -6.66 10.63
C VAL A 112 6.29 -7.13 9.93
N LEU A 113 7.46 -6.85 10.49
CA LEU A 113 8.75 -7.26 9.94
C LEU A 113 8.87 -8.79 9.85
N ASP A 114 8.39 -9.54 10.85
CA ASP A 114 8.37 -10.99 10.79
C ASP A 114 7.52 -11.54 9.65
N VAL A 115 6.37 -10.91 9.36
CA VAL A 115 5.54 -11.28 8.20
C VAL A 115 6.23 -10.89 6.89
N VAL A 116 6.85 -9.71 6.83
CA VAL A 116 7.61 -9.26 5.65
C VAL A 116 8.79 -10.20 5.35
N ARG A 117 9.53 -10.63 6.37
CA ARG A 117 10.63 -11.61 6.24
C ARG A 117 10.11 -12.93 5.68
N ARG A 118 9.00 -13.45 6.19
CA ARG A 118 8.38 -14.68 5.67
C ARG A 118 7.99 -14.55 4.20
N GLU A 119 7.41 -13.41 3.81
CA GLU A 119 7.06 -13.17 2.40
C GLU A 119 8.30 -12.99 1.52
N ALA A 120 9.36 -12.35 2.03
CA ALA A 120 10.64 -12.22 1.33
C ALA A 120 11.34 -13.57 1.15
N GLU A 121 11.35 -14.44 2.16
CA GLU A 121 11.88 -15.81 2.08
C GLU A 121 11.09 -16.69 1.12
N SER A 122 9.79 -16.41 0.93
CA SER A 122 8.95 -17.11 -0.06
C SER A 122 9.24 -16.73 -1.52
N CYS A 123 10.19 -15.81 -1.75
CA CYS A 123 10.57 -15.33 -3.06
C CYS A 123 11.94 -15.89 -3.46
N ASP A 124 12.07 -16.34 -4.72
CA ASP A 124 13.36 -16.81 -5.24
C ASP A 124 14.41 -15.68 -5.28
N CYS A 125 13.99 -14.49 -5.72
CA CYS A 125 14.81 -13.28 -5.71
C CYS A 125 13.93 -12.04 -5.62
N ILE A 126 13.99 -11.35 -4.48
CA ILE A 126 13.29 -10.07 -4.27
C ILE A 126 14.01 -8.92 -4.97
N GLN A 127 13.29 -8.15 -5.78
CA GLN A 127 13.78 -6.94 -6.42
C GLN A 127 13.63 -5.71 -5.50
N GLY A 128 12.47 -5.59 -4.84
CA GLY A 128 12.18 -4.46 -3.98
C GLY A 128 10.80 -4.50 -3.37
N PHE A 129 10.53 -3.47 -2.56
CA PHE A 129 9.29 -3.27 -1.83
C PHE A 129 8.54 -2.07 -2.40
N GLN A 130 7.24 -2.22 -2.58
CA GLN A 130 6.33 -1.11 -2.86
C GLN A 130 5.52 -0.83 -1.62
N ILE A 131 5.52 0.41 -1.11
CA ILE A 131 4.79 0.81 0.10
C ILE A 131 3.74 1.85 -0.28
N THR A 132 2.48 1.60 0.04
CA THR A 132 1.40 2.60 -0.15
C THR A 132 1.00 3.18 1.19
N HIS A 133 1.07 4.50 1.36
CA HIS A 133 0.74 5.15 2.64
C HIS A 133 0.29 6.60 2.45
N SER A 134 -0.38 7.17 3.46
CA SER A 134 -0.74 8.59 3.49
C SER A 134 0.23 9.37 4.37
N LEU A 135 0.58 10.59 3.95
CA LEU A 135 1.44 11.49 4.74
C LEU A 135 0.66 12.35 5.73
N GLY A 136 -0.66 12.49 5.53
CA GLY A 136 -1.53 13.24 6.44
C GLY A 136 -1.89 12.48 7.72
N GLY A 137 -1.85 11.15 7.70
CA GLY A 137 -2.36 10.31 8.78
C GLY A 137 -1.38 10.06 9.92
N GLY A 138 -1.88 9.64 11.08
CA GLY A 138 -0.99 9.22 12.19
C GLY A 138 -0.32 7.87 11.90
N THR A 139 -1.11 6.91 11.43
CA THR A 139 -0.63 5.54 11.15
C THR A 139 0.16 5.49 9.85
N GLY A 140 -0.42 5.97 8.74
CA GLY A 140 0.24 5.95 7.44
C GLY A 140 1.54 6.75 7.42
N ALA A 141 1.56 7.92 8.08
CA ALA A 141 2.73 8.78 8.10
C ALA A 141 3.74 8.30 9.15
N GLY A 142 3.32 8.03 10.39
CA GLY A 142 4.21 7.63 11.49
C GLY A 142 4.72 6.20 11.40
N MET A 143 3.82 5.23 11.38
CA MET A 143 4.16 3.80 11.30
C MET A 143 4.72 3.46 9.92
N GLY A 144 4.17 4.06 8.85
CA GLY A 144 4.68 3.84 7.49
C GLY A 144 6.15 4.25 7.34
N THR A 145 6.56 5.42 7.87
CA THR A 145 7.98 5.82 7.79
C THR A 145 8.87 5.03 8.71
N LEU A 146 8.38 4.58 9.87
CA LEU A 146 9.11 3.65 10.73
C LEU A 146 9.42 2.35 9.99
N LEU A 147 8.41 1.78 9.32
CA LEU A 147 8.56 0.53 8.58
C LEU A 147 9.56 0.67 7.43
N ILE A 148 9.53 1.79 6.69
CA ILE A 148 10.48 2.07 5.61
C ILE A 148 11.92 2.04 6.15
N SER A 149 12.19 2.74 7.25
CA SER A 149 13.52 2.77 7.87
C SER A 149 13.97 1.37 8.28
N LYS A 150 13.09 0.58 8.91
CA LYS A 150 13.43 -0.78 9.36
C LYS A 150 13.69 -1.76 8.23
N ILE A 151 12.93 -1.66 7.14
CA ILE A 151 13.16 -2.51 5.97
C ILE A 151 14.44 -2.10 5.27
N ARG A 152 14.78 -0.81 5.23
CA ARG A 152 16.07 -0.35 4.69
C ARG A 152 17.25 -0.84 5.52
N GLU A 153 17.11 -0.94 6.84
CA GLU A 153 18.12 -1.54 7.72
C GLU A 153 18.34 -3.03 7.41
N GLU A 154 17.28 -3.81 7.19
CA GLU A 154 17.37 -5.26 6.92
C GLU A 154 17.71 -5.61 5.47
N PHE A 155 17.22 -4.82 4.51
CA PHE A 155 17.34 -5.06 3.08
C PHE A 155 17.94 -3.84 2.37
N PRO A 156 19.20 -3.47 2.66
CA PRO A 156 19.81 -2.23 2.18
C PRO A 156 19.96 -2.18 0.64
N ASP A 157 20.17 -3.33 0.00
CA ASP A 157 20.41 -3.44 -1.45
C ASP A 157 19.12 -3.55 -2.27
N ARG A 158 17.94 -3.46 -1.64
CA ARG A 158 16.64 -3.62 -2.31
C ARG A 158 16.00 -2.27 -2.58
N MET A 159 15.35 -2.16 -3.74
CA MET A 159 14.67 -0.94 -4.16
C MET A 159 13.47 -0.67 -3.27
N MET A 160 13.35 0.56 -2.78
CA MET A 160 12.24 1.04 -1.97
C MET A 160 11.43 2.07 -2.76
N ALA A 161 10.24 1.69 -3.22
CA ALA A 161 9.31 2.57 -3.92
C ALA A 161 8.08 2.87 -3.05
N THR A 162 7.72 4.13 -2.91
CA THR A 162 6.57 4.56 -2.10
C THR A 162 5.50 5.22 -2.96
N PHE A 163 4.23 4.92 -2.68
CA PHE A 163 3.06 5.60 -3.20
C PHE A 163 2.45 6.39 -2.05
N SER A 164 2.69 7.70 -2.09
CA SER A 164 2.54 8.59 -0.96
C SER A 164 1.42 9.59 -1.25
N VAL A 165 0.31 9.47 -0.53
CA VAL A 165 -0.79 10.43 -0.64
C VAL A 165 -0.43 11.69 0.14
N VAL A 166 -0.20 12.79 -0.58
CA VAL A 166 0.13 14.08 0.01
C VAL A 166 -1.13 14.81 0.45
N PRO A 167 -1.09 15.54 1.59
CA PRO A 167 -2.24 16.29 2.06
C PRO A 167 -2.56 17.47 1.14
N SER A 168 -3.84 17.80 1.00
CA SER A 168 -4.31 18.99 0.27
C SER A 168 -5.24 19.84 1.15
N PRO A 169 -5.11 21.18 1.13
CA PRO A 169 -5.91 22.08 1.96
C PRO A 169 -7.42 22.05 1.66
N LYS A 170 -7.85 21.58 0.47
CA LYS A 170 -9.28 21.55 0.09
C LYS A 170 -10.00 20.28 0.52
N VAL A 171 -9.25 19.20 0.76
CA VAL A 171 -9.77 17.85 0.98
C VAL A 171 -9.39 17.31 2.37
N SER A 172 -8.50 18.02 3.07
CA SER A 172 -8.01 17.68 4.39
C SER A 172 -9.07 17.91 5.48
N ASP A 173 -9.34 16.87 6.27
CA ASP A 173 -10.21 16.94 7.45
C ASP A 173 -9.43 17.23 8.74
N THR A 174 -8.08 17.22 8.72
CA THR A 174 -7.27 17.29 9.94
C THR A 174 -6.27 18.45 9.92
N VAL A 175 -6.28 19.24 11.00
CA VAL A 175 -5.43 20.44 11.12
C VAL A 175 -3.94 20.13 11.27
N VAL A 176 -3.60 18.87 11.56
CA VAL A 176 -2.22 18.42 11.85
C VAL A 176 -1.52 17.76 10.67
N GLU A 177 -2.17 17.62 9.50
CA GLU A 177 -1.53 17.01 8.33
C GLU A 177 -0.24 17.69 7.90
N PRO A 178 -0.11 19.03 7.93
CA PRO A 178 1.17 19.66 7.59
C PRO A 178 2.32 19.23 8.51
N TYR A 179 2.03 19.01 9.80
CA TYR A 179 3.02 18.50 10.75
C TYR A 179 3.40 17.06 10.43
N ASN A 180 2.41 16.17 10.24
CA ASN A 180 2.65 14.78 9.91
C ASN A 180 3.42 14.63 8.59
N ALA A 181 3.04 15.39 7.57
CA ALA A 181 3.71 15.36 6.27
C ALA A 181 5.16 15.85 6.36
N THR A 182 5.43 16.92 7.09
CA THR A 182 6.80 17.44 7.24
C THR A 182 7.71 16.41 7.91
N LEU A 183 7.24 15.77 8.99
CA LEU A 183 7.99 14.73 9.71
C LEU A 183 8.19 13.48 8.85
N SER A 184 7.17 13.07 8.10
CA SER A 184 7.27 11.91 7.22
C SER A 184 8.16 12.13 6.01
N VAL A 185 8.12 13.31 5.38
CA VAL A 185 8.99 13.63 4.23
C VAL A 185 10.45 13.55 4.64
N HIS A 186 10.81 14.03 5.83
CA HIS A 186 12.18 13.92 6.32
C HIS A 186 12.69 12.46 6.31
N GLN A 187 11.87 11.53 6.80
CA GLN A 187 12.21 10.10 6.81
C GLN A 187 12.18 9.47 5.41
N LEU A 188 11.29 9.91 4.53
CA LEU A 188 11.19 9.42 3.15
C LEU A 188 12.42 9.82 2.33
N VAL A 189 12.91 11.06 2.49
CA VAL A 189 14.09 11.56 1.76
C VAL A 189 15.34 10.72 2.04
N GLU A 190 15.47 10.18 3.25
CA GLU A 190 16.64 9.39 3.64
C GLU A 190 16.53 7.91 3.25
N ASN A 191 15.32 7.35 3.24
CA ASN A 191 15.12 5.90 3.18
C ASN A 191 14.40 5.39 1.92
N SER A 192 13.75 6.26 1.14
CA SER A 192 13.09 5.86 -0.11
C SER A 192 13.98 6.12 -1.33
N ASP A 193 14.00 5.17 -2.28
CA ASP A 193 14.71 5.35 -3.55
C ASP A 193 13.82 6.06 -4.58
N GLU A 194 12.51 5.83 -4.53
CA GLU A 194 11.50 6.48 -5.38
C GLU A 194 10.23 6.77 -4.59
N THR A 195 9.68 7.97 -4.73
CA THR A 195 8.41 8.38 -4.11
C THR A 195 7.45 8.95 -5.14
N PHE A 196 6.31 8.29 -5.33
CA PHE A 196 5.18 8.77 -6.12
C PHE A 196 4.25 9.60 -5.26
N CYS A 197 4.30 10.92 -5.41
CA CYS A 197 3.41 11.84 -4.72
C CYS A 197 2.03 11.89 -5.41
N ILE A 198 0.99 11.46 -4.69
CA ILE A 198 -0.39 11.44 -5.16
C ILE A 198 -1.16 12.54 -4.45
N ASP A 199 -1.62 13.54 -5.19
CA ASP A 199 -2.44 14.63 -4.66
C ASP A 199 -3.93 14.34 -4.87
N ASN A 200 -4.67 14.24 -3.77
CA ASN A 200 -6.11 14.04 -3.81
C ASN A 200 -6.83 15.17 -4.54
N GLU A 201 -6.43 16.43 -4.38
CA GLU A 201 -7.09 17.57 -5.04
C GLU A 201 -6.95 17.48 -6.56
N ALA A 202 -5.76 17.13 -7.04
CA ALA A 202 -5.54 16.88 -8.46
C ALA A 202 -6.39 15.72 -8.98
N LEU A 203 -6.52 14.63 -8.21
CA LEU A 203 -7.40 13.51 -8.56
C LEU A 203 -8.88 13.94 -8.62
N TYR A 204 -9.34 14.71 -7.63
CA TYR A 204 -10.70 15.28 -7.61
C TYR A 204 -10.96 16.13 -8.86
N ASP A 205 -10.02 17.01 -9.22
CA ASP A 205 -10.09 17.86 -10.40
C ASP A 205 -10.16 17.04 -11.70
N ILE A 206 -9.38 15.96 -11.82
CA ILE A 206 -9.42 15.06 -12.98
C ILE A 206 -10.78 14.35 -13.08
N CYS A 207 -11.29 13.82 -11.96
CA CYS A 207 -12.59 13.14 -11.94
C CYS A 207 -13.74 14.08 -12.31
N MET A 208 -13.71 15.32 -11.82
CA MET A 208 -14.76 16.30 -12.15
C MET A 208 -14.64 16.84 -13.57
N ARG A 209 -13.46 17.30 -13.98
CA ARG A 209 -13.27 18.02 -15.26
C ARG A 209 -13.20 17.06 -16.45
N THR A 210 -12.46 15.96 -16.31
CA THR A 210 -12.18 15.04 -17.43
C THR A 210 -13.20 13.92 -17.48
N LEU A 211 -13.46 13.24 -16.36
CA LEU A 211 -14.41 12.12 -16.30
C LEU A 211 -15.87 12.57 -16.16
N LYS A 212 -16.10 13.88 -15.93
CA LYS A 212 -17.44 14.50 -15.81
C LYS A 212 -18.29 13.86 -14.72
N LEU A 213 -17.65 13.42 -13.63
CA LEU A 213 -18.33 12.89 -12.45
C LEU A 213 -18.78 14.05 -11.56
N PRO A 214 -20.09 14.22 -11.29
CA PRO A 214 -20.60 15.38 -10.55
C PRO A 214 -20.18 15.38 -9.07
N ASN A 215 -20.07 14.20 -8.45
CA ASN A 215 -19.64 14.01 -7.06
C ASN A 215 -18.71 12.79 -6.99
N PRO A 216 -17.41 12.95 -7.27
CA PRO A 216 -16.47 11.84 -7.19
C PRO A 216 -16.34 11.33 -5.75
N SER A 217 -16.36 10.01 -5.60
CA SER A 217 -16.17 9.32 -4.32
C SER A 217 -14.72 8.85 -4.18
N TYR A 218 -14.29 8.50 -2.95
CA TYR A 218 -12.99 7.86 -2.75
C TYR A 218 -12.81 6.56 -3.54
N GLY A 219 -13.90 5.85 -3.86
CA GLY A 219 -13.83 4.67 -4.74
C GLY A 219 -13.36 5.02 -6.16
N ASP A 220 -13.81 6.16 -6.69
CA ASP A 220 -13.43 6.65 -8.02
C ASP A 220 -11.96 7.11 -8.04
N LEU A 221 -11.53 7.81 -6.99
CA LEU A 221 -10.14 8.23 -6.81
C LEU A 221 -9.21 7.01 -6.71
N ASN A 222 -9.57 6.04 -5.87
CA ASN A 222 -8.79 4.83 -5.69
C ASN A 222 -8.71 4.01 -6.97
N HIS A 223 -9.75 4.00 -7.79
CA HIS A 223 -9.71 3.37 -9.11
C HIS A 223 -8.68 4.05 -10.02
N LEU A 224 -8.64 5.38 -10.05
CA LEU A 224 -7.65 6.12 -10.84
C LEU A 224 -6.21 5.88 -10.35
N VAL A 225 -5.99 5.94 -9.03
CA VAL A 225 -4.69 5.63 -8.42
C VAL A 225 -4.24 4.22 -8.76
N SER A 226 -5.14 3.24 -8.65
CA SER A 226 -4.84 1.85 -8.99
C SER A 226 -4.40 1.71 -10.45
N ALA A 227 -5.02 2.44 -11.37
CA ALA A 227 -4.66 2.42 -12.79
C ALA A 227 -3.24 2.97 -13.04
N VAL A 228 -2.86 4.04 -12.33
CA VAL A 228 -1.49 4.60 -12.38
C VAL A 228 -0.47 3.60 -11.84
N MET A 229 -0.73 3.00 -10.68
CA MET A 229 0.14 1.96 -10.09
C MET A 229 0.29 0.75 -11.03
N SER A 230 -0.79 0.36 -11.72
CA SER A 230 -0.74 -0.65 -12.77
C SER A 230 0.20 -0.23 -13.89
N GLY A 231 0.07 1.00 -14.38
CA GLY A 231 0.87 1.54 -15.48
C GLY A 231 2.36 1.44 -15.18
N VAL A 232 2.78 1.95 -14.01
CA VAL A 232 4.18 1.92 -13.55
C VAL A 232 4.74 0.51 -13.50
N THR A 233 3.94 -0.47 -13.06
CA THR A 233 4.36 -1.86 -12.88
C THR A 233 4.13 -2.74 -14.09
N THR A 234 3.69 -2.19 -15.22
CA THR A 234 3.34 -2.99 -16.43
C THR A 234 4.57 -3.70 -16.99
N CYS A 235 5.71 -3.02 -17.04
CA CYS A 235 6.96 -3.58 -17.56
C CYS A 235 7.50 -4.75 -16.73
N LEU A 236 7.11 -4.84 -15.44
CA LEU A 236 7.46 -5.98 -14.58
C LEU A 236 6.54 -7.18 -14.82
N ARG A 237 5.31 -6.94 -15.28
CA ARG A 237 4.24 -7.94 -15.39
C ARG A 237 4.05 -8.48 -16.80
N PHE A 238 4.54 -7.79 -17.82
CA PHE A 238 4.35 -8.18 -19.21
C PHE A 238 5.64 -7.97 -20.00
N PRO A 239 5.91 -8.84 -21.00
CA PRO A 239 7.01 -8.61 -21.93
C PRO A 239 6.73 -7.32 -22.73
N GLY A 240 7.79 -6.52 -22.90
CA GLY A 240 7.79 -5.29 -23.71
C GLY A 240 8.06 -5.55 -25.19
#